data_AF-A0A2D6SUR7-F1
#
_entry.id   AF-A0A2D6SUR7-F1
#
_cell.length_a   1.000
_cell.length_b   1.000
_cell.length_c   1.000
_cell.angle_alpha   90.00
_cell.angle_beta   90.00
_cell.angle_gamma   90.00
#
_symmetry.space_group_name_H-M   'P 1'
#
loop_
_entity.id
_entity.type
_entity.pdbx_description
1 polymer ?
#
loop_
_entity_poly.entity_id
_entity_poly.type
_entity_poly.pdbx_seq_one_letter_code
_entity_poly.pdbx_strand_id
1 'polypeptide(L)'
;MDALTYARRLVSFESTSNLSNLAVSDYAEEALREIGFVTERVEFDDPDGIRKANIVGRKGTGSGGMAYFGHTDVVPADDWFSDEFGPFEPTVRGTRLYGRGSCDMKGS
;
A
#
# COMPACT_ATOMS: atom_id res chain seq x y z
N MET A 1 -13.05 -10.10 -0.90
CA MET A 1 -11.75 -9.71 -0.33
C MET A 1 -11.95 -9.50 1.16
N ASP A 2 -11.17 -10.17 2.01
CA ASP A 2 -11.17 -9.93 3.46
C ASP A 2 -10.24 -8.74 3.77
N ALA A 3 -10.75 -7.72 4.47
CA ALA A 3 -10.03 -6.46 4.68
C ALA A 3 -8.75 -6.66 5.50
N LEU A 4 -8.81 -7.49 6.55
CA LEU A 4 -7.65 -7.78 7.38
C LEU A 4 -6.56 -8.52 6.59
N THR A 5 -6.94 -9.53 5.81
CA THR A 5 -6.01 -10.27 4.95
C THR A 5 -5.33 -9.34 3.95
N TYR A 6 -6.09 -8.43 3.32
CA TYR A 6 -5.55 -7.47 2.36
C TYR A 6 -4.61 -6.46 3.03
N ALA A 7 -5.00 -5.89 4.18
CA ALA A 7 -4.16 -4.97 4.95
C ALA A 7 -2.86 -5.63 5.43
N ARG A 8 -2.91 -6.89 5.89
CA ARG A 8 -1.71 -7.66 6.23
C ARG A 8 -0.79 -7.78 5.03
N ARG A 9 -1.33 -8.13 3.85
CA ARG A 9 -0.51 -8.25 2.64
C ARG A 9 0.13 -6.91 2.25
N LEU A 10 -0.61 -5.81 2.28
CA LEU A 10 -0.07 -4.48 2.03
C LEU A 10 1.07 -4.12 2.99
N VAL A 11 0.88 -4.35 4.30
CA VAL A 11 1.88 -4.06 5.34
C VAL A 11 3.14 -4.91 5.16
N SER A 12 3.04 -6.11 4.58
CA SER A 12 4.22 -6.97 4.34
C SER A 12 5.19 -6.45 3.28
N PHE A 13 4.79 -5.45 2.48
CA PHE A 13 5.70 -4.79 1.54
C PHE A 13 6.50 -3.71 2.27
N GLU A 14 7.82 -3.85 2.27
CA GLU A 14 8.75 -2.78 2.65
C GLU A 14 8.77 -1.73 1.53
N SER A 15 7.87 -0.75 1.64
CA SER A 15 7.73 0.38 0.71
C SER A 15 8.16 1.69 1.36
N THR A 16 9.26 1.67 2.13
CA THR A 16 9.82 2.89 2.71
C THR A 16 10.04 3.94 1.62
N SER A 17 9.76 5.22 1.87
CA SER A 17 9.68 6.24 0.81
C SER A 17 10.96 6.40 -0.06
N ASN A 18 12.14 6.05 0.47
CA ASN A 18 13.41 6.03 -0.27
C ASN A 18 13.63 4.76 -1.12
N LEU A 19 12.71 3.80 -1.07
CA LEU A 19 12.73 2.56 -1.84
C LEU A 19 11.69 2.61 -2.96
N SER A 20 11.75 1.62 -3.85
CA SER A 20 10.75 1.46 -4.89
C SER A 20 9.42 1.00 -4.30
N ASN A 21 8.30 1.58 -4.78
CA ASN A 21 6.95 1.15 -4.40
C ASN A 21 6.33 0.16 -5.40
N LEU A 22 7.08 -0.30 -6.40
CA LEU A 22 6.51 -1.08 -7.50
C LEU A 22 5.80 -2.35 -7.02
N ALA A 23 6.39 -3.11 -6.10
CA ALA A 23 5.81 -4.37 -5.62
C ALA A 23 4.45 -4.17 -4.92
N VAL A 24 4.30 -3.11 -4.11
CA VAL A 24 3.01 -2.80 -3.47
C VAL A 24 2.01 -2.21 -4.48
N SER A 25 2.49 -1.43 -5.45
CA SER A 25 1.66 -0.89 -6.53
C SER A 25 1.13 -1.99 -7.46
N ASP A 26 1.94 -3.00 -7.79
CA ASP A 26 1.52 -4.16 -8.59
C ASP A 26 0.39 -4.93 -7.90
N TYR A 27 0.54 -5.17 -6.59
CA TYR A 27 -0.48 -5.83 -5.79
C TYR A 27 -1.78 -5.02 -5.69
N ALA A 28 -1.69 -3.70 -5.50
CA ALA A 28 -2.86 -2.82 -5.46
C ALA A 28 -3.56 -2.72 -6.82
N GLU A 29 -2.78 -2.67 -7.90
CA GLU A 29 -3.30 -2.64 -9.28
C GLU A 29 -4.04 -3.93 -9.62
N GLU A 30 -3.49 -5.10 -9.27
CA GLU A 30 -4.15 -6.40 -9.43
C GLU A 30 -5.47 -6.45 -8.65
N ALA A 31 -5.45 -6.05 -7.38
CA ALA A 31 -6.64 -6.01 -6.53
C ALA A 31 -7.75 -5.11 -7.09
N LEU A 32 -7.39 -3.93 -7.63
CA LEU A 32 -8.34 -3.03 -8.28
C LEU A 32 -8.96 -3.66 -9.54
N ARG A 33 -8.15 -4.32 -10.37
CA ARG A 33 -8.62 -5.02 -11.58
C ARG A 33 -9.56 -6.17 -11.24
N GLU A 34 -9.25 -6.96 -10.22
CA GLU A 34 -10.10 -8.07 -9.76
C GLU A 34 -11.51 -7.62 -9.37
N ILE A 35 -11.63 -6.43 -8.75
CA ILE A 35 -12.93 -5.85 -8.38
C ILE A 35 -13.56 -5.00 -9.48
N GLY A 36 -13.01 -5.04 -10.71
CA GLY A 36 -13.60 -4.45 -11.92
C GLY A 36 -13.33 -2.98 -12.13
N PHE A 37 -12.22 -2.44 -11.61
CA PHE A 37 -11.73 -1.12 -11.99
C PHE A 37 -10.89 -1.22 -13.26
N VAL A 38 -10.98 -0.19 -14.11
CA VAL A 38 -10.00 0.07 -15.17
C VAL A 38 -8.85 0.82 -14.51
N THR A 39 -7.62 0.32 -14.65
CA THR A 39 -6.43 0.93 -14.06
C THR A 39 -5.59 1.65 -15.10
N GLU A 40 -5.08 2.82 -14.73
CA GLU A 40 -4.00 3.52 -15.41
C GLU A 40 -2.78 3.53 -14.48
N ARG A 41 -1.63 3.15 -15.02
CA ARG A 41 -0.36 3.10 -14.30
C ARG A 41 0.56 4.19 -14.84
N VAL A 42 1.02 5.06 -13.94
CA VAL A 42 1.95 6.13 -14.26
C VAL A 42 3.26 5.84 -13.54
N GLU A 43 4.27 5.44 -14.31
CA GLU A 43 5.60 5.17 -13.77
C GLU A 43 6.56 6.34 -14.00
N PHE A 44 7.47 6.54 -13.05
CA PHE A 44 8.46 7.61 -13.09
C PHE A 44 9.69 7.21 -12.28
N ASP A 45 10.81 7.87 -12.53
CA ASP A 45 11.99 7.81 -11.67
C ASP A 45 11.99 9.07 -10.80
N ASP A 46 12.21 8.89 -9.49
CA ASP A 46 12.31 10.02 -8.56
C ASP A 46 13.66 10.76 -8.71
N PRO A 47 13.91 11.86 -7.96
CA PRO A 47 15.17 12.61 -8.06
C PRO A 47 16.44 11.79 -7.77
N ASP A 48 16.32 10.68 -7.05
CA ASP A 48 17.42 9.77 -6.71
C ASP A 48 17.55 8.61 -7.73
N GLY A 49 16.73 8.61 -8.80
CA GLY A 49 16.72 7.60 -9.85
C GLY A 49 16.01 6.31 -9.45
N ILE A 50 15.18 6.33 -8.41
CA ILE A 50 14.42 5.16 -7.95
C ILE A 50 13.10 5.08 -8.71
N ARG A 51 12.87 3.94 -9.36
CA ARG A 51 11.64 3.67 -10.11
C ARG A 51 10.43 3.54 -9.17
N LYS A 52 9.37 4.28 -9.47
CA LYS A 52 8.10 4.29 -8.72
C LYS A 52 6.91 4.28 -9.66
N ALA A 53 5.74 3.95 -9.12
CA ALA A 53 4.47 3.96 -9.84
C ALA A 53 3.35 4.58 -9.01
N ASN A 54 2.49 5.34 -9.68
CA ASN A 54 1.15 5.72 -9.22
C ASN A 54 0.12 4.86 -9.96
N ILE A 55 -0.90 4.38 -9.22
CA ILE A 55 -2.03 3.63 -9.78
C ILE A 55 -3.29 4.47 -9.67
N VAL A 56 -3.95 4.70 -10.80
CA VAL A 56 -5.25 5.37 -10.87
C VAL A 56 -6.30 4.33 -11.24
N GLY A 57 -7.22 4.04 -10.33
CA GLY A 57 -8.36 3.17 -10.58
C GLY A 57 -9.63 3.96 -10.90
N ARG A 58 -10.32 3.59 -11.98
CA ARG A 58 -11.66 4.12 -12.31
C ARG A 58 -12.68 3.00 -12.49
N LYS A 59 -13.84 3.14 -11.84
CA LYS A 59 -15.02 2.28 -12.06
C LYS A 59 -16.27 3.13 -12.24
N GLY A 60 -17.02 2.86 -13.30
CA GLY A 60 -18.22 3.63 -13.67
C GLY A 60 -17.96 4.76 -14.69
N THR A 61 -19.05 5.38 -15.15
CA THR A 61 -19.08 6.41 -16.21
C THR A 61 -19.92 7.63 -15.76
N GLY A 62 -19.79 8.76 -16.45
CA GLY A 62 -20.54 9.99 -16.16
C GLY A 62 -19.72 11.11 -15.50
N SER A 63 -20.41 12.16 -15.07
CA SER A 63 -19.85 13.31 -14.35
C SER A 63 -20.12 13.21 -12.84
N GLY A 64 -19.22 13.78 -12.04
CA GLY A 64 -19.23 13.60 -10.57
C GLY A 64 -18.58 12.29 -10.13
N GLY A 65 -18.66 11.98 -8.83
CA GLY A 65 -18.10 10.77 -8.24
C GLY A 65 -17.45 11.00 -6.88
N MET A 66 -16.85 9.96 -6.34
CA MET A 66 -16.05 9.98 -5.12
C MET A 66 -14.61 9.59 -5.50
N ALA A 67 -13.64 10.39 -5.04
CA ALA A 67 -12.23 10.06 -5.17
C ALA A 67 -11.70 9.62 -3.80
N TYR A 68 -11.08 8.45 -3.76
CA TYR A 68 -10.26 8.02 -2.65
C TYR A 68 -8.79 8.23 -3.04
N PHE A 69 -8.06 8.98 -2.22
CA PHE A 69 -6.64 9.24 -2.42
C PHE A 69 -5.88 8.75 -1.20
N GLY A 70 -4.77 8.07 -1.45
CA GLY A 70 -3.89 7.58 -0.40
C GLY A 70 -2.50 7.30 -0.93
N HIS A 71 -1.61 6.87 -0.04
CA HIS A 71 -0.23 6.55 -0.38
C HIS A 71 0.12 5.13 0.07
N THR A 72 1.03 4.50 -0.67
CA THR A 72 1.50 3.13 -0.39
C THR A 72 2.86 3.11 0.27
N ASP A 73 3.60 4.21 0.22
CA ASP A 73 4.88 4.36 0.89
C ASP A 73 4.70 4.59 2.40
N VAL A 74 5.78 4.35 3.14
CA VAL A 74 5.80 4.50 4.59
C VAL A 74 7.09 5.17 5.04
N VAL A 75 7.09 5.76 6.23
CA VAL A 75 8.32 6.25 6.87
C VAL A 75 9.23 5.08 7.29
N PRO A 76 10.55 5.32 7.45
CA PRO A 76 11.48 4.32 7.97
C PRO A 76 11.03 3.71 9.31
N ALA A 77 11.54 2.52 9.61
CA ALA A 77 11.16 1.74 10.78
C ALA A 77 12.37 1.31 11.62
N ASP A 78 13.44 2.11 11.61
CA ASP A 78 14.70 1.80 12.29
C ASP A 78 14.51 1.60 13.81
N ASP A 79 13.66 2.42 14.44
CA ASP A 79 13.32 2.32 15.87
C ASP A 79 12.07 1.44 16.11
N TRP A 80 12.10 0.20 15.64
CA TRP A 80 10.99 -0.73 15.85
C TRP A 80 10.91 -1.19 17.32
N PHE A 81 9.71 -1.17 17.89
CA PHE A 81 9.51 -1.35 19.35
C PHE A 81 9.46 -2.82 19.80
N SER A 82 9.41 -3.78 18.89
CA SER A 82 9.16 -5.19 19.21
C SER A 82 10.28 -6.08 18.70
N ASP A 83 10.82 -6.93 19.58
CA ASP A 83 11.83 -7.94 19.23
C ASP A 83 11.24 -9.24 18.68
N GLU A 84 9.92 -9.43 18.78
CA GLU A 84 9.25 -10.71 18.43
C GLU A 84 8.84 -10.83 16.96
N PHE A 85 8.73 -9.70 16.25
CA PHE A 85 8.33 -9.63 14.84
C PHE A 85 8.78 -8.29 14.27
N GLY A 86 9.19 -8.28 13.00
CA GLY A 86 9.68 -7.10 12.31
C GLY A 86 8.59 -6.08 11.93
N PRO A 87 8.99 -4.85 11.53
CA PRO A 87 8.04 -3.80 11.11
C PRO A 87 7.20 -4.18 9.90
N PHE A 88 7.74 -4.99 8.99
CA PHE A 88 7.05 -5.47 7.79
C PHE A 88 6.54 -6.92 7.96
N GLU A 89 6.44 -7.40 9.21
CA GLU A 89 5.84 -8.69 9.56
C GLU A 89 4.47 -8.47 10.22
N PRO A 90 3.39 -8.32 9.41
CA PRO A 90 2.06 -7.95 9.91
C PRO A 90 1.53 -8.96 10.93
N THR A 91 1.47 -8.53 12.19
CA THR A 91 1.19 -9.40 13.35
C THR A 91 -0.05 -8.94 14.09
N VAL A 92 -1.01 -9.83 14.27
CA VAL A 92 -2.22 -9.54 15.06
C VAL A 92 -1.98 -9.94 16.51
N ARG A 93 -2.09 -9.00 17.44
CA ARG A 93 -2.10 -9.27 18.90
C ARG A 93 -3.35 -8.67 19.52
N GLY A 94 -4.18 -9.52 20.13
CA GLY A 94 -5.50 -9.12 20.61
C GLY A 94 -6.34 -8.56 19.45
N THR A 95 -6.80 -7.32 19.58
CA THR A 95 -7.64 -6.64 18.59
C THR A 95 -6.88 -5.70 17.66
N ARG A 96 -5.54 -5.72 17.69
CA ARG A 96 -4.69 -4.79 16.94
C ARG A 96 -3.82 -5.52 15.92
N LEU A 97 -3.73 -4.95 14.72
CA LEU A 97 -2.73 -5.29 13.72
C LEU A 97 -1.51 -4.39 13.94
N TYR A 98 -0.35 -5.01 14.17
CA TYR A 98 0.93 -4.33 14.29
C TYR A 98 1.75 -4.50 13.01
N GLY A 99 2.36 -3.41 12.57
CA GLY A 99 3.25 -3.33 11.41
C GLY A 99 3.37 -1.89 10.91
N ARG A 100 4.50 -1.53 10.31
CA ARG A 100 4.74 -0.23 9.72
C ARG A 100 3.74 0.01 8.58
N GLY A 101 3.04 1.13 8.66
CA GLY A 101 2.01 1.52 7.70
C GLY A 101 0.63 0.91 7.97
N SER A 102 0.46 0.08 9.00
CA SER A 102 -0.85 -0.49 9.36
C SER A 102 -1.93 0.57 9.61
N CYS A 103 -1.58 1.69 10.24
CA CYS A 103 -2.48 2.83 10.42
C CYS A 103 -2.26 3.92 9.34
N ASP A 104 -1.01 4.12 8.90
CA ASP A 104 -0.61 5.22 8.01
C ASP A 104 0.08 4.70 6.73
N MET A 105 -0.66 4.42 5.66
CA MET A 105 -2.13 4.38 5.63
C MET A 105 -2.70 3.11 4.99
N LYS A 106 -1.92 2.03 4.98
CA LYS A 106 -2.25 0.75 4.31
C LYS A 106 -3.47 0.02 4.90
N GLY A 107 -3.90 0.36 6.10
CA GLY A 107 -5.09 -0.21 6.73
C GLY A 107 -6.38 0.60 6.56
N SER A 108 -6.32 1.74 5.85
CA SER A 108 -7.50 2.59 5.56
C SER A 108 -8.45 1.98 4.54
#